data_AF-A0A9E7STU4-F1
#
_entry.id   AF-A0A9E7STU4-F1
#
_cell.length_a   1.000
_cell.length_b   1.000
_cell.length_c   1.000
_cell.angle_alpha   90.00
_cell.angle_beta   90.00
_cell.angle_gamma   90.00
#
_symmetry.space_group_name_H-M   'P 1'
#
loop_
_entity.id
_entity.type
_entity.pdbx_description
1 polymer ?
#
loop_
_entity_poly.entity_id
_entity_poly.type
_entity_poly.pdbx_seq_one_letter_code
_entity_poly.pdbx_strand_id
1 'polypeptide(L)' 'MAEDDTDRSDEYEAEREAEIEDELERIDRDPDDVDEGGDLGKQSAPRRADDES' A
#
# COMPACT_ATOMS: atom_id res chain seq x y z
N MET A 1 31.97 7.49 10.70
CA MET A 1 30.70 7.71 10.01
C MET A 1 29.69 6.94 10.82
N ALA A 2 28.95 7.62 11.69
CA ALA A 2 27.77 7.00 12.28
C ALA A 2 26.75 7.05 11.15
N GLU A 3 26.36 5.90 10.62
CA GLU A 3 25.19 5.80 9.76
C GLU A 3 24.04 6.42 10.58
N ASP A 4 23.60 7.61 10.17
CA ASP A 4 22.49 8.26 10.84
C ASP A 4 21.24 7.45 10.49
N ASP A 5 20.27 7.34 11.41
CA ASP A 5 19.07 6.53 11.17
C ASP A 5 18.31 7.00 9.90
N THR A 6 18.57 8.22 9.44
CA THR A 6 18.09 8.82 8.19
C THR A 6 18.70 8.15 6.95
N ASP A 7 20.01 7.89 6.92
CA ASP A 7 20.66 7.29 5.72
C ASP A 7 20.04 5.92 5.38
N ARG A 8 19.69 5.15 6.42
CA ARG A 8 19.02 3.85 6.28
C ARG A 8 17.55 3.96 5.87
N SER A 9 16.88 5.01 6.33
CA SER A 9 15.48 5.27 5.98
C SER A 9 15.38 5.73 4.53
N ASP A 10 16.30 6.58 4.09
CA ASP A 10 16.39 7.07 2.71
C ASP A 10 16.69 5.92 1.73
N GLU A 11 17.61 5.01 2.07
CA GLU A 11 17.88 3.81 1.27
C GLU A 11 16.62 2.93 1.14
N TYR A 12 15.94 2.67 2.26
CA TYR A 12 14.72 1.88 2.27
C TYR A 12 13.57 2.54 1.49
N GLU A 13 13.43 3.86 1.60
CA GLU A 13 12.44 4.62 0.83
C GLU A 13 12.73 4.56 -0.67
N ALA A 14 14.00 4.72 -1.08
CA ALA A 14 14.40 4.64 -2.48
C ALA A 14 14.16 3.25 -3.08
N GLU A 15 14.51 2.18 -2.36
CA GLU A 15 14.22 0.81 -2.81
C GLU A 15 12.71 0.56 -2.94
N ARG A 16 11.94 1.01 -1.94
CA ARG A 16 10.49 0.85 -1.93
C ARG A 16 9.81 1.63 -3.04
N GLU A 17 10.27 2.84 -3.35
CA GLU A 17 9.73 3.67 -4.43
C GLU A 17 9.95 3.02 -5.80
N ALA A 18 11.14 2.47 -6.05
CA ALA A 18 11.45 1.75 -7.28
C ALA A 18 10.60 0.48 -7.47
N GLU A 19 10.32 -0.26 -6.39
CA GLU A 19 9.43 -1.44 -6.45
C GLU A 19 7.98 -1.04 -6.79
N ILE A 20 7.51 0.08 -6.24
CA ILE A 20 6.17 0.60 -6.53
C ILE A 20 6.07 1.03 -8.00
N GLU A 21 7.08 1.71 -8.53
CA GLU A 21 7.12 2.13 -9.95
C GLU A 21 7.06 0.93 -10.91
N ASP A 22 7.84 -0.13 -10.65
CA ASP A 22 7.81 -1.37 -11.46
C ASP A 22 6.44 -2.05 -11.43
N GLU A 23 5.79 -2.11 -10.26
CA GLU A 23 4.45 -2.67 -10.15
C GLU A 23 3.42 -1.82 -10.91
N LEU A 24 3.50 -0.48 -10.80
CA LEU A 24 2.62 0.45 -11.49
C LEU A 24 2.76 0.33 -13.02
N GLU A 25 3.98 0.23 -13.54
CA GLU A 25 4.22 -0.03 -14.97
C GLU A 25 3.63 -1.38 -15.39
N ARG A 26 3.79 -2.42 -14.57
CA ARG A 26 3.25 -3.75 -14.89
C ARG A 26 1.74 -3.78 -15.03
N ILE A 27 1.02 -2.98 -14.26
CA ILE A 27 -0.45 -2.89 -14.29
C ILE A 27 -0.96 -1.75 -15.20
N ASP A 28 -0.07 -1.10 -15.98
CA ASP A 28 -0.36 0.07 -16.80
C ASP A 28 -1.11 1.17 -16.02
N ARG A 29 -0.70 1.43 -14.77
CA ARG A 29 -1.34 2.41 -13.89
C ARG A 29 -0.41 3.59 -13.61
N ASP A 30 -0.94 4.80 -13.73
CA ASP A 30 -0.17 5.99 -13.40
C ASP A 30 -0.06 6.17 -11.88
N PRO A 31 1.11 6.61 -11.34
CA PRO A 31 1.26 6.91 -9.92
C PRO A 31 0.33 8.05 -9.46
N ASP A 32 -0.02 8.95 -10.38
CA ASP A 32 -0.96 10.05 -10.15
C ASP A 32 -2.43 9.64 -10.31
N ASP A 33 -2.71 8.42 -10.79
CA ASP A 33 -4.06 7.86 -10.86
C ASP A 33 -4.53 7.45 -9.45
N VAL A 34 -4.98 8.47 -8.72
CA VAL A 34 -5.82 8.31 -7.55
C VAL A 34 -7.11 7.66 -7.99
N ASP A 35 -7.30 6.39 -7.61
CA ASP A 35 -8.58 5.69 -7.82
C ASP A 35 -9.67 6.50 -7.10
N GLU A 36 -10.47 7.23 -7.88
CA GLU A 36 -11.60 8.06 -7.45
C GLU A 36 -12.74 7.13 -6.98
N GLY A 37 -12.47 6.35 -5.94
CA GLY A 37 -13.47 5.58 -5.22
C GLY A 37 -14.16 4.48 -6.03
N GLY A 38 -13.40 3.60 -6.67
CA GLY A 38 -13.87 2.23 -6.86
C GLY A 38 -14.09 1.59 -5.49
N ASP A 39 -15.34 1.25 -5.14
CA ASP A 39 -15.73 0.50 -3.95
C ASP A 39 -14.77 -0.69 -3.75
N LEU A 40 -13.76 -0.54 -2.89
CA LEU A 40 -13.04 -1.64 -2.27
C LEU A 40 -14.06 -2.35 -1.40
N GLY A 41 -14.93 -3.11 -2.08
CA GLY A 41 -16.23 -3.55 -1.62
C GLY A 41 -16.13 -3.92 -0.18
N LYS A 42 -16.86 -3.18 0.68
CA LYS A 42 -16.88 -3.36 2.14
C LYS A 42 -16.62 -4.82 2.43
N GLN A 43 -15.42 -5.16 2.92
CA GLN A 43 -15.06 -6.54 3.25
C GLN A 43 -15.93 -6.97 4.43
N SER A 44 -17.18 -7.27 4.12
CA SER A 44 -18.21 -7.68 5.03
C SER A 44 -18.05 -9.19 5.13
N ALA A 45 -17.07 -9.64 5.91
CA ALA A 45 -17.23 -10.95 6.51
C ALA A 45 -18.53 -10.88 7.34
N PRO A 46 -19.50 -11.79 7.15
CA PRO A 46 -20.69 -11.78 7.99
C PRO A 46 -20.23 -12.05 9.42
N ARG A 47 -20.24 -11.02 10.26
CA ARG A 47 -20.20 -11.22 11.71
C ARG A 47 -21.50 -11.95 12.05
N ARG A 48 -21.38 -13.24 12.37
CA ARG A 48 -22.50 -14.08 12.81
C ARG A 48 -23.20 -13.35 13.96
N ALA A 49 -24.35 -12.76 13.66
CA ALA A 49 -25.19 -12.07 14.62
C ALA A 49 -26.07 -13.13 15.30
N ASP A 50 -25.47 -14.02 16.09
CA ASP A 50 -26.18 -15.01 16.91
C ASP A 50 -25.14 -15.72 17.79
N ASP A 51 -24.77 -15.09 18.92
CA ASP A 51 -24.26 -15.75 20.13
C ASP A 51 -24.27 -14.76 21.29
N GLU A 52 -25.41 -14.62 21.97
CA GLU A 52 -25.55 -14.92 23.40
C GLU A 52 -26.98 -14.63 23.86
N SER A 53 -27.55 -15.65 24.51
CA SER A 53 -28.90 -15.74 25.06
C SER A 53 -29.01 -15.18 26.47
#